data_AF-A0A0K0DI67-F1
#
_entry.id   AF-A0A0K0DI67-F1
#
_cell.length_a   1.000
_cell.length_b   1.000
_cell.length_c   1.000
_cell.angle_alpha   90.00
_cell.angle_beta   90.00
_cell.angle_gamma   90.00
#
_symmetry.space_group_name_H-M   'P 1'
#
loop_
_entity.id
_entity.type
_entity.pdbx_description
1 polymer ?
#
loop_
_entity_poly.entity_id
_entity_poly.type
_entity_poly.pdbx_seq_one_letter_code
_entity_poly.pdbx_strand_id
1 'polypeptide(L)'
;MMHNLLSFDWVNVPLVYTQVVHVCTVAYFGIICFSNQSISEVMCFIFITQMDEHIESSFFKDSETWINELVIPVFAIYEFIFFVGWLKVAQVMLNPFGMDDDDFDIDMLVERNLQVTSFLFLPHYVLHRNFSMIILQKVENLQV
;
A
#
# COMPACT_ATOMS: atom_id res chain seq x y z
N MET A 1 23.17 10.26 7.32
CA MET A 1 22.14 10.09 6.27
C MET A 1 22.04 8.63 5.84
N MET A 2 23.10 8.00 5.33
CA MET A 2 23.10 6.57 4.93
C MET A 2 22.80 5.61 6.11
N HIS A 3 23.31 5.92 7.31
CA HIS A 3 23.00 5.18 8.54
C HIS A 3 21.49 5.09 8.84
N ASN A 4 20.71 6.11 8.48
CA ASN A 4 19.28 6.11 8.75
C ASN A 4 18.55 5.11 7.84
N LEU A 5 18.97 4.99 6.58
CA LEU A 5 18.44 4.00 5.65
C LEU A 5 18.75 2.57 6.11
N LEU A 6 19.98 2.32 6.56
CA LEU A 6 20.36 1.03 7.14
C LEU A 6 19.57 0.71 8.42
N SER A 7 19.23 1.73 9.20
CA SER A 7 18.40 1.54 10.41
C SER A 7 16.96 1.15 10.07
N PHE A 8 16.41 1.67 8.97
CA PHE A 8 15.07 1.30 8.49
C PHE A 8 15.02 -0.14 7.92
N ASP A 9 16.08 -0.58 7.23
CA ASP A 9 16.19 -1.96 6.73
C ASP A 9 16.47 -2.96 7.87
N TRP A 10 17.32 -2.57 8.83
CA TRP A 10 17.70 -3.41 9.98
C TRP A 10 16.55 -3.62 10.97
N VAL A 11 15.76 -2.57 11.25
CA VAL A 11 14.62 -2.65 12.17
C VAL A 11 13.32 -2.47 11.40
N ASN A 12 12.82 -3.58 10.87
CA ASN A 12 11.51 -3.63 10.25
C ASN A 12 10.38 -3.57 11.29
N VAL A 13 9.19 -3.18 10.84
CA VAL A 13 7.96 -3.27 11.66
C VAL A 13 7.83 -4.70 12.17
N PRO A 14 7.61 -4.93 13.49
CA PRO A 14 7.62 -6.28 14.01
C PRO A 14 6.51 -7.11 13.36
N LEU A 15 6.87 -8.33 12.92
CA LEU A 15 6.00 -9.21 12.14
C LEU A 15 4.63 -9.45 12.79
N VAL A 16 4.59 -9.51 14.11
CA VAL A 16 3.33 -9.69 14.85
C VAL A 16 2.33 -8.56 14.59
N TYR A 17 2.77 -7.32 14.38
CA TYR A 17 1.87 -6.19 14.11
C TYR A 17 1.17 -6.36 12.77
N THR A 18 1.93 -6.66 11.71
CA THR A 18 1.36 -6.86 10.38
C THR A 18 0.43 -8.06 10.37
N GLN A 19 0.81 -9.15 11.05
CA GLN A 19 -0.02 -10.35 11.18
C GLN A 19 -1.33 -10.08 11.92
N VAL A 20 -1.30 -9.38 13.07
CA VAL A 20 -2.50 -9.06 13.84
C VAL A 20 -3.48 -8.22 13.03
N VAL A 21 -2.98 -7.21 12.30
CA VAL A 21 -3.83 -6.38 11.44
C VAL A 21 -4.46 -7.22 10.33
N HIS A 22 -3.70 -8.10 9.67
CA HIS A 22 -4.24 -8.98 8.64
C HIS A 22 -5.32 -9.93 9.16
N VAL A 23 -5.06 -10.58 10.31
CA VAL A 23 -6.03 -11.48 10.94
C VAL A 23 -7.29 -10.72 11.33
N CYS A 24 -7.16 -9.52 11.89
CA CYS A 24 -8.28 -8.67 12.26
C CYS A 24 -9.14 -8.31 11.04
N THR A 25 -8.52 -7.83 9.96
CA THR A 25 -9.24 -7.45 8.72
C THR A 25 -9.93 -8.67 8.08
N VAL A 26 -9.25 -9.81 8.00
CA VAL A 26 -9.86 -11.04 7.44
C VAL A 26 -11.00 -11.56 8.33
N ALA A 27 -10.84 -11.52 9.66
CA ALA A 27 -11.90 -11.94 10.59
C ALA A 27 -13.13 -11.03 10.49
N TYR A 28 -12.93 -9.70 10.41
CA TYR A 28 -13.99 -8.72 10.20
C TYR A 28 -14.80 -9.05 8.94
N PHE A 29 -14.13 -9.31 7.82
CA PHE A 29 -14.79 -9.70 6.59
C PHE A 29 -15.46 -11.07 6.66
N GLY A 30 -14.86 -12.04 7.34
CA GLY A 30 -15.48 -13.35 7.56
C GLY A 30 -16.83 -13.22 8.27
N ILE A 31 -16.91 -12.37 9.29
CA ILE A 31 -18.15 -12.10 10.04
C ILE A 31 -19.17 -11.37 9.16
N ILE A 32 -18.76 -10.36 8.39
CA ILE A 32 -19.65 -9.61 7.50
C ILE A 32 -20.18 -10.49 6.37
N CYS A 33 -19.34 -11.31 5.77
CA CYS A 33 -19.75 -12.26 4.73
C CYS A 33 -20.74 -13.30 5.27
N PHE A 34 -20.63 -13.69 6.54
CA PHE A 34 -21.60 -14.59 7.18
C PHE A 34 -22.90 -13.85 7.55
N SER A 35 -22.79 -12.65 8.11
CA SER A 35 -23.92 -11.82 8.54
C SER A 35 -24.79 -11.33 7.38
N ASN A 36 -24.20 -11.11 6.21
CA ASN A 36 -24.93 -10.66 5.02
C ASN A 36 -25.47 -11.81 4.16
N GLN A 37 -25.39 -13.05 4.63
CA GLN A 37 -26.11 -14.15 3.98
C GLN A 37 -27.59 -13.97 4.24
N SER A 38 -28.35 -13.73 3.17
CA SER A 38 -29.81 -13.82 3.24
C SER A 38 -30.17 -15.26 3.56
N ILE A 39 -30.52 -15.51 4.83
CA ILE A 39 -31.21 -16.73 5.21
C ILE A 39 -32.46 -16.74 4.35
N SER A 40 -32.51 -17.65 3.38
CA SER A 40 -33.65 -17.88 2.51
C SER A 40 -34.92 -17.73 3.34
N GLU A 41 -35.71 -16.67 3.09
CA GLU A 41 -36.93 -16.36 3.83
C GLU A 41 -37.88 -17.58 3.89
N VAL A 42 -37.69 -18.53 2.96
CA VAL A 42 -38.36 -19.83 2.88
C VAL A 42 -38.25 -20.65 4.17
N MET A 43 -37.11 -20.67 4.87
CA MET A 43 -36.98 -21.44 6.13
C MET A 43 -37.66 -20.75 7.32
N CYS A 44 -37.64 -19.41 7.36
CA CYS A 44 -38.32 -18.64 8.40
C CYS A 44 -39.85 -18.71 8.22
N PHE A 45 -40.32 -18.62 6.97
CA PHE A 45 -41.74 -18.75 6.64
C PHE A 45 -42.29 -20.14 7.00
N ILE A 46 -41.54 -21.22 6.72
CA ILE A 46 -41.90 -22.59 7.10
C ILE A 46 -41.93 -22.77 8.63
N PHE A 47 -40.98 -22.19 9.36
CA PHE A 47 -40.94 -22.32 10.83
C PHE A 47 -42.09 -21.56 11.52
N ILE A 48 -42.46 -20.38 11.02
CA ILE A 48 -43.59 -19.60 11.55
C ILE A 48 -44.93 -20.24 11.18
N THR A 49 -45.11 -20.74 9.96
CA THR A 49 -46.37 -21.40 9.54
C THR A 49 -46.63 -22.73 10.23
N GLN A 50 -45.60 -23.39 10.78
CA GLN A 50 -45.78 -24.60 11.59
C GLN A 50 -46.30 -24.33 13.01
N MET A 51 -46.32 -23.06 13.45
CA MET A 51 -46.62 -22.65 14.83
C MET A 51 -47.94 -21.91 15.01
N ASP A 52 -48.60 -21.41 13.95
CA ASP A 52 -49.88 -20.69 14.10
C ASP A 52 -50.74 -20.77 12.83
N GLU A 53 -52.01 -21.18 12.95
CA GLU A 53 -52.91 -21.45 11.81
C GLU A 53 -53.70 -20.20 11.36
N HIS A 54 -53.54 -19.03 11.99
CA HIS A 54 -54.42 -17.89 11.71
C HIS A 54 -53.81 -16.50 11.96
N ILE A 55 -52.82 -16.05 11.17
CA ILE A 55 -52.55 -14.61 11.05
C ILE A 55 -52.29 -14.20 9.60
N GLU A 56 -53.27 -13.47 9.05
CA GLU A 56 -53.20 -12.68 7.83
C GLU A 56 -52.23 -11.50 8.04
N SER A 57 -50.94 -11.71 7.71
CA SER A 57 -49.86 -10.73 7.92
C SER A 57 -49.46 -9.97 6.65
N SER A 58 -50.41 -9.74 5.75
CA SER A 58 -50.20 -9.04 4.47
C SER A 58 -50.28 -7.51 4.56
N PHE A 59 -50.34 -6.90 5.75
CA PHE A 59 -50.63 -5.45 5.89
C PHE A 59 -49.53 -4.59 6.55
N PHE A 60 -48.34 -5.13 6.88
CA PHE A 60 -47.27 -4.31 7.50
C PHE A 60 -45.87 -4.50 6.85
N LYS A 61 -45.80 -4.88 5.56
CA LYS A 61 -44.54 -5.16 4.86
C LYS A 61 -44.24 -4.18 3.70
N ASP A 62 -44.83 -2.99 3.69
CA ASP A 62 -44.84 -2.15 2.47
C ASP A 62 -43.99 -0.86 2.50
N SER A 63 -43.22 -0.58 3.57
CA SER A 63 -42.40 0.66 3.59
C SER A 63 -40.93 0.52 3.97
N GLU A 64 -40.47 -0.61 4.54
CA GLU A 64 -39.05 -0.80 4.93
C GLU A 64 -38.36 -1.97 4.22
N THR A 65 -39.01 -2.64 3.28
CA THR A 65 -38.50 -3.87 2.63
C THR A 65 -37.64 -3.63 1.39
N TRP A 66 -37.73 -2.46 0.74
CA TRP A 66 -36.97 -2.16 -0.48
C TRP A 66 -35.44 -2.18 -0.28
N ILE A 67 -34.96 -1.97 0.94
CA ILE A 67 -33.53 -2.10 1.28
C ILE A 67 -33.08 -3.55 1.44
N ASN A 68 -33.98 -4.48 1.74
CA ASN A 68 -33.69 -5.89 1.99
C ASN A 68 -33.84 -6.77 0.72
N GLU A 69 -34.47 -6.26 -0.34
CA GLU A 69 -34.61 -6.97 -1.62
C GLU A 69 -33.35 -6.90 -2.51
N LEU A 70 -32.35 -6.11 -2.10
CA LEU A 70 -31.09 -6.04 -2.83
C LEU A 70 -30.29 -7.34 -2.57
N VAL A 71 -30.39 -8.28 -3.51
CA VAL A 71 -29.61 -9.54 -3.54
C VAL A 71 -28.10 -9.30 -3.37
N ILE A 72 -27.62 -8.10 -3.70
CA ILE A 72 -26.22 -7.69 -3.59
C ILE A 72 -26.05 -6.77 -2.37
N PRO A 73 -25.25 -7.14 -1.36
CA PRO A 73 -25.06 -6.31 -0.16
C PRO A 73 -24.12 -5.13 -0.44
N VAL A 74 -24.66 -4.01 -0.95
CA VAL A 74 -23.88 -2.83 -1.35
C VAL A 74 -23.07 -2.21 -0.21
N PHE A 75 -23.61 -2.17 1.01
CA PHE A 75 -22.87 -1.66 2.17
C PHE A 75 -21.66 -2.53 2.53
N ALA A 76 -21.80 -3.85 2.47
CA ALA A 76 -20.69 -4.77 2.71
C ALA A 76 -19.57 -4.62 1.67
N ILE A 77 -19.94 -4.36 0.40
CA ILE A 77 -18.97 -4.09 -0.67
C ILE A 77 -18.23 -2.77 -0.41
N TYR A 78 -18.94 -1.72 0.00
CA TYR A 78 -18.31 -0.45 0.33
C TYR A 78 -17.32 -0.58 1.51
N GLU A 79 -17.73 -1.25 2.58
CA GLU A 79 -16.85 -1.56 3.71
C GLU A 79 -15.65 -2.41 3.29
N PHE A 80 -15.85 -3.35 2.36
CA PHE A 80 -14.77 -4.15 1.77
C PHE A 80 -13.72 -3.30 1.09
N ILE A 81 -14.14 -2.42 0.19
CA ILE A 81 -13.22 -1.53 -0.53
C ILE A 81 -12.47 -0.63 0.45
N PHE A 82 -13.13 -0.11 1.48
CA PHE A 82 -12.50 0.80 2.43
C PHE A 82 -11.45 0.09 3.32
N PHE A 83 -11.81 -0.99 4.02
CA PHE A 83 -10.86 -1.63 4.96
C PHE A 83 -9.79 -2.46 4.25
N VAL A 84 -10.10 -3.15 3.14
CA VAL A 84 -9.06 -3.83 2.34
C VAL A 84 -8.20 -2.82 1.62
N GLY A 85 -8.79 -1.78 1.04
CA GLY A 85 -8.04 -0.70 0.39
C GLY A 85 -7.06 -0.04 1.35
N TRP A 86 -7.51 0.28 2.56
CA TRP A 86 -6.63 0.87 3.59
C TRP A 86 -5.51 -0.10 4.02
N LEU A 87 -5.81 -1.40 4.18
CA LEU A 87 -4.80 -2.42 4.43
C LEU A 87 -3.76 -2.49 3.30
N LYS A 88 -4.20 -2.42 2.05
CA LYS A 88 -3.33 -2.46 0.87
C LYS A 88 -2.38 -1.25 0.80
N VAL A 89 -2.87 -0.05 1.09
CA VAL A 89 -2.00 1.14 1.16
C VAL A 89 -0.89 0.95 2.21
N ALA A 90 -1.23 0.42 3.38
CA ALA A 90 -0.24 0.15 4.42
C ALA A 90 0.77 -0.95 4.03
N GLN A 91 0.37 -1.92 3.20
CA GLN A 91 1.27 -2.96 2.69
C GLN A 91 2.32 -2.40 1.73
N VAL A 92 1.90 -1.59 0.75
CA VAL A 92 2.82 -0.99 -0.23
C VAL A 92 3.81 -0.06 0.46
N MET A 93 3.36 0.71 1.45
CA MET A 93 4.24 1.60 2.21
C MET A 93 5.23 0.90 3.15
N LEU A 94 5.09 -0.41 3.36
CA LEU A 94 5.95 -1.13 4.31
C LEU A 94 7.37 -1.30 3.79
N ASN A 95 7.54 -1.43 2.48
CA ASN A 95 8.85 -1.48 1.83
C ASN A 95 8.87 -0.61 0.56
N PRO A 96 9.16 0.69 0.68
CA PRO A 96 9.12 1.64 -0.46
C PRO A 96 10.33 1.54 -1.39
N PHE A 97 11.23 0.58 -1.17
CA PHE A 97 12.46 0.36 -1.94
C PHE A 97 12.41 -0.97 -2.71
N GLY A 98 11.21 -1.49 -2.95
CA GLY A 98 11.00 -2.67 -3.76
C GLY A 98 11.08 -2.39 -5.26
N MET A 99 10.35 -3.21 -6.01
CA MET A 99 10.23 -3.11 -7.47
C MET A 99 8.76 -2.89 -7.89
N ASP A 100 7.90 -2.51 -6.94
CA ASP A 100 6.51 -2.20 -7.26
C ASP A 100 6.41 -0.85 -7.96
N ASP A 101 5.35 -0.64 -8.74
CA ASP A 101 5.19 0.57 -9.57
C ASP A 101 5.17 1.88 -8.76
N ASP A 102 4.82 1.81 -7.47
CA ASP A 102 4.74 2.95 -6.56
C ASP A 102 6.01 3.17 -5.70
N ASP A 103 7.04 2.32 -5.86
CA ASP A 103 8.30 2.39 -5.11
C ASP A 103 9.24 3.49 -5.63
N PHE A 104 10.28 3.80 -4.85
CA PHE A 104 11.29 4.76 -5.27
C PHE A 104 12.23 4.17 -6.34
N ASP A 105 12.39 4.88 -7.46
CA ASP A 105 13.41 4.59 -8.49
C ASP A 105 14.85 4.92 -8.00
N ILE A 106 15.42 4.04 -7.17
CA ILE A 106 16.76 4.21 -6.62
C ILE A 106 17.82 4.19 -7.73
N ASP A 107 17.65 3.34 -8.74
CA ASP A 107 18.59 3.22 -9.87
C ASP A 107 18.70 4.53 -10.64
N MET A 108 17.57 5.20 -10.90
CA MET A 108 17.54 6.51 -11.55
C MET A 108 18.26 7.56 -10.69
N LEU A 109 18.00 7.56 -9.37
CA LEU A 109 18.64 8.51 -8.46
C LEU A 109 20.16 8.30 -8.38
N VAL A 110 20.62 7.04 -8.37
CA VAL A 110 22.04 6.70 -8.34
C VAL A 110 22.71 7.12 -9.65
N GLU A 111 22.14 6.76 -10.80
CA GLU A 111 22.69 7.12 -12.11
C GLU A 111 22.78 8.63 -12.27
N ARG A 112 21.72 9.36 -11.91
CA ARG A 112 21.70 10.83 -11.95
C ARG A 112 22.79 11.43 -11.06
N ASN A 113 22.96 10.93 -9.84
CA ASN A 113 23.95 11.48 -8.91
C ASN A 113 25.39 11.19 -9.38
N LEU A 114 25.65 10.01 -9.98
CA LEU A 114 26.94 9.68 -10.59
C LEU A 114 27.23 10.53 -11.83
N GLN A 115 26.22 10.76 -12.67
CA GLN A 115 26.34 11.59 -13.87
C GLN A 115 26.62 13.05 -13.51
N VAL A 116 25.87 13.63 -12.56
CA VAL A 116 26.08 15.01 -12.10
C VAL A 116 27.48 15.16 -11.48
N THR A 117 27.90 14.20 -10.67
CA THR A 117 29.24 14.23 -10.07
C THR A 117 30.32 14.16 -11.13
N SER A 118 30.20 13.25 -12.09
CA SER A 118 31.18 13.10 -13.17
C SER A 118 31.24 14.36 -14.03
N PHE A 119 30.09 14.90 -14.43
CA PHE A 119 30.00 16.10 -15.25
C PHE A 119 30.54 17.35 -14.54
N LEU A 120 30.30 17.51 -13.24
CA LEU A 120 30.75 18.68 -12.49
C LEU A 120 32.25 18.62 -12.14
N PHE A 121 32.73 17.45 -11.69
CA PHE A 121 34.09 17.33 -11.14
C PHE A 121 35.17 17.05 -12.19
N LEU A 122 34.86 16.28 -13.24
CA LEU A 122 35.86 15.97 -14.28
C LEU A 122 36.45 17.22 -14.97
N PRO A 123 35.66 18.21 -15.44
CA PRO A 123 36.25 19.38 -16.10
C PRO A 123 37.07 20.23 -15.13
N HIS A 124 36.65 20.38 -13.86
CA HIS A 124 37.43 21.11 -12.87
C HIS A 124 38.76 20.40 -12.55
N TYR A 125 38.72 19.07 -12.41
CA TYR A 125 39.91 18.26 -12.12
C TYR A 125 40.90 18.23 -13.30
N VAL A 126 40.40 18.10 -14.53
CA VAL A 126 41.23 18.14 -15.75
C VAL A 126 41.87 19.51 -15.93
N LEU A 127 41.14 20.59 -15.69
CA LEU A 127 41.66 21.95 -15.79
C LEU A 127 42.74 22.20 -14.72
N HIS A 128 42.52 21.76 -13.48
CA HIS A 128 43.53 21.85 -12.41
C HIS A 128 44.79 21.03 -12.74
N ARG A 129 44.64 19.82 -13.29
CA ARG A 129 45.78 18.99 -13.67
C ARG A 129 46.57 19.60 -14.84
N ASN A 130 45.89 20.14 -15.85
CA ASN A 130 46.53 20.83 -16.97
C ASN A 130 47.26 22.10 -16.53
N PHE A 131 46.69 22.88 -15.61
CA PHE A 131 47.34 24.08 -15.08
C PHE A 131 48.62 23.75 -14.29
N SER A 132 48.57 22.71 -13.45
CA SER A 132 49.74 22.23 -12.70
C SER A 132 50.89 21.78 -13.61
N MET A 133 50.57 21.02 -14.67
CA MET A 133 51.56 20.59 -15.67
C MET A 133 52.19 21.78 -16.41
N ILE A 134 51.41 22.80 -16.77
CA ILE A 134 51.92 24.01 -17.44
C ILE A 134 52.89 24.77 -16.52
N ILE A 135 52.59 24.89 -15.23
CA ILE A 135 53.48 25.55 -14.27
C ILE A 135 54.78 24.77 -14.10
N LEU A 136 54.72 23.44 -13.94
CA LEU A 136 55.91 22.59 -13.80
C LEU A 136 56.83 22.69 -15.03
N GLN A 137 56.26 22.64 -16.24
CA GLN A 137 57.03 22.80 -17.47
C GLN A 137 57.68 24.19 -17.58
N LYS A 138 57.01 25.23 -17.08
CA LYS A 138 57.54 26.59 -17.10
C LYS A 138 58.63 26.81 -16.06
N VAL A 139 58.55 26.12 -14.91
CA VAL A 139 59.59 26.12 -13.87
C VAL A 139 60.84 25.38 -14.34
N GLU A 140 60.71 24.22 -14.99
CA GLU A 140 61.86 23.50 -15.56
C GLU A 140 62.59 24.31 -16.63
N ASN A 141 61.85 25.01 -17.52
CA ASN A 141 62.46 25.85 -18.56
C ASN A 141 63.13 27.13 -18.03
N LEU A 142 62.89 27.52 -16.77
CA LEU A 142 63.55 28.66 -16.12
C LEU A 142 64.83 28.26 -15.35
N GLN A 143 65.10 26.96 -15.23
CA GLN A 143 66.29 26.41 -14.56
C GLN A 143 67.41 26.02 -15.55
N VAL A 144 67.23 26.32 -16.84
CA VAL A 144 68.21 26.13 -17.95
C VAL A 144 68.60 27.49 -18.50
#